data_AF-A0A1E4HQV0-F1
#
_entry.id   AF-A0A1E4HQV0-F1
#
_cell.length_a   1.000
_cell.length_b   1.000
_cell.length_c   1.000
_cell.angle_alpha   90.00
_cell.angle_beta   90.00
_cell.angle_gamma   90.00
#
_symmetry.space_group_name_H-M   'P 1'
#
loop_
_entity.id
_entity.type
_entity.pdbx_description
1 polymer ?
#
loop_
_entity_poly.entity_id
_entity_poly.type
_entity_poly.pdbx_seq_one_letter_code
_entity_poly.pdbx_strand_id
1 'polypeptide(L)'
;MNNARRFPDPCPWIVAPLLLIWVAVSGLILAGRGDIESLLNFGFGPHVRPDAFKLLNGIAIPFWVSHSLLTGLAILAAWWRRTDLLSVLMIGPMMGILGCLIAENWSDPNWYDVVAVCSICWFVGSFVTGFYGLVNRRKSLDDEPR
;
A
#
# COMPACT_ATOMS: atom_id res chain seq x y z
N MET A 1 -9.59 14.86 40.00
CA MET A 1 -8.65 15.12 38.90
C MET A 1 -8.95 14.11 37.79
N ASN A 2 -9.66 14.54 36.76
CA ASN A 2 -10.04 13.68 35.64
C ASN A 2 -8.82 13.42 34.76
N ASN A 3 -8.30 12.19 34.81
CA ASN A 3 -7.40 11.67 33.79
C ASN A 3 -8.20 11.54 32.49
N ALA A 4 -8.26 12.63 31.73
CA ALA A 4 -8.65 12.60 30.33
C ALA A 4 -7.70 11.63 29.64
N ARG A 5 -8.19 10.41 29.37
CA ARG A 5 -7.49 9.44 28.54
C ARG A 5 -7.23 10.15 27.22
N ARG A 6 -5.98 10.55 26.98
CA ARG A 6 -5.53 10.95 25.64
C ARG A 6 -5.71 9.73 24.77
N PHE A 7 -6.84 9.66 24.08
CA PHE A 7 -7.02 8.68 23.01
C PHE A 7 -5.90 8.95 22.01
N PRO A 8 -5.12 7.94 21.61
CA PRO A 8 -4.09 8.14 20.59
C PRO A 8 -4.78 8.72 19.35
N ASP A 9 -4.28 9.86 18.90
CA ASP A 9 -4.77 10.54 17.71
C ASP A 9 -4.76 9.56 16.53
N PRO A 10 -5.76 9.60 15.63
CA PRO A 10 -5.80 8.71 14.46
C PRO A 10 -4.50 8.88 13.69
N CYS A 11 -3.63 7.86 13.64
CA CYS A 11 -2.24 7.94 13.15
C CYS A 11 -2.17 8.54 11.74
N PRO A 12 -2.11 9.88 11.58
CA PRO A 12 -2.25 10.50 10.27
C PRO A 12 -0.97 10.31 9.48
N TRP A 13 0.14 10.10 10.19
CA TRP A 13 1.47 9.82 9.68
C TRP A 13 1.57 8.47 8.95
N ILE A 14 0.68 7.49 9.20
CA ILE A 14 0.65 6.23 8.43
C ILE A 14 -0.18 6.40 7.16
N VAL A 15 -1.32 7.09 7.26
CA VAL A 15 -2.28 7.23 6.15
C VAL A 15 -1.80 8.24 5.11
N ALA A 16 -1.17 9.34 5.54
CA ALA A 16 -0.67 10.39 4.66
C ALA A 16 0.30 9.89 3.57
N PRO A 17 1.35 9.09 3.86
CA PRO A 17 2.24 8.58 2.81
C PRO A 17 1.51 7.62 1.87
N LEU A 18 0.59 6.79 2.36
CA LEU A 18 -0.21 5.90 1.52
C LEU A 18 -1.07 6.69 0.54
N LEU A 19 -1.75 7.73 1.03
CA LEU A 19 -2.54 8.64 0.21
C LEU A 19 -1.68 9.39 -0.82
N LEU A 20 -0.50 9.87 -0.43
CA LEU A 20 0.40 10.58 -1.34
C LEU A 20 0.83 9.67 -2.50
N ILE A 21 1.23 8.44 -2.20
CA ILE A 21 1.56 7.42 -3.21
C ILE A 21 0.33 7.13 -4.07
N TRP A 22 -0.84 6.99 -3.47
CA TRP A 22 -2.09 6.71 -4.18
C TRP A 22 -2.43 7.82 -5.19
N VAL A 23 -2.29 9.09 -4.79
CA VAL A 23 -2.52 10.24 -5.68
C VAL A 23 -1.46 10.27 -6.79
N ALA A 24 -0.19 10.03 -6.49
CA ALA A 24 0.87 10.01 -7.48
C ALA A 24 0.65 8.91 -8.54
N VAL A 25 0.32 7.69 -8.12
CA VAL A 25 0.06 6.56 -9.01
C VAL A 25 -1.21 6.80 -9.83
N SER A 26 -2.27 7.32 -9.22
CA SER A 26 -3.50 7.67 -9.93
C SER A 26 -3.25 8.75 -10.98
N GLY A 27 -2.48 9.78 -10.62
CA GLY A 27 -2.05 10.83 -11.54
C GLY A 27 -1.22 10.28 -12.70
N LEU A 28 -0.31 9.35 -12.43
CA LEU A 28 0.51 8.69 -13.45
C LEU A 28 -0.34 7.87 -14.42
N ILE A 29 -1.30 7.10 -13.92
CA ILE A 29 -2.24 6.31 -14.76
C ILE A 29 -3.09 7.24 -15.64
N LEU A 30 -3.62 8.32 -15.06
CA LEU A 30 -4.43 9.31 -15.78
C LEU A 30 -3.61 10.05 -16.85
N ALA A 31 -2.38 10.45 -16.53
CA ALA A 31 -1.48 11.12 -17.47
C ALA A 31 -1.03 10.18 -18.59
N GLY A 32 -0.73 8.92 -18.25
CA GLY A 32 -0.31 7.89 -19.21
C GLY A 32 -1.43 7.40 -20.10
N ARG A 33 -2.71 7.63 -19.76
CA ARG A 33 -3.89 7.15 -20.52
C ARG A 33 -3.83 5.65 -20.86
N GLY A 34 -3.21 4.85 -19.98
CA GLY A 34 -2.99 3.42 -20.18
C GLY A 34 -1.62 3.03 -20.76
N ASP A 35 -0.81 3.99 -21.17
CA ASP A 35 0.58 3.78 -21.62
C ASP A 35 1.59 4.52 -20.73
N ILE A 36 1.78 3.98 -19.54
CA ILE A 36 2.71 4.48 -18.52
C ILE A 36 4.16 4.23 -18.94
N GLU A 37 4.43 3.11 -19.62
CA GLU A 37 5.77 2.79 -20.12
C GLU A 37 6.29 3.86 -21.06
N SER A 38 5.51 4.27 -22.07
CA SER A 38 5.91 5.34 -22.99
C SER A 38 6.07 6.68 -22.28
N LEU A 39 5.19 7.00 -21.33
CA LEU A 39 5.27 8.25 -20.55
C LEU A 39 6.57 8.32 -19.73
N LEU A 40 6.91 7.22 -19.03
CA LEU A 40 8.12 7.14 -18.21
C LEU A 40 9.38 7.13 -19.09
N ASN A 41 9.37 6.40 -20.21
CA ASN A 41 10.47 6.43 -21.17
C ASN A 41 10.67 7.81 -21.79
N PHE A 42 9.59 8.55 -22.06
CA PHE A 42 9.69 9.92 -22.58
C PHE A 42 10.36 10.86 -21.56
N GLY A 43 10.01 10.75 -20.28
CA GLY A 43 10.56 11.61 -19.23
C GLY A 43 11.97 11.21 -18.76
N PHE A 44 12.25 9.91 -18.66
CA PHE A 44 13.44 9.39 -17.98
C PHE A 44 14.34 8.53 -18.85
N GLY A 45 13.90 8.14 -20.06
CA GLY A 45 14.61 7.22 -20.97
C GLY A 45 16.10 7.50 -21.17
N PRO A 46 16.58 8.76 -21.29
CA PRO A 46 18.01 9.04 -21.43
C PRO A 46 18.87 8.68 -20.21
N HIS A 47 18.26 8.48 -19.05
CA HIS A 47 18.94 8.31 -17.76
C HIS A 47 18.74 6.91 -17.15
N VAL A 48 17.99 6.03 -17.81
CA VAL A 48 17.65 4.69 -17.31
C VAL A 48 18.01 3.62 -18.32
N ARG A 49 18.07 2.36 -17.87
CA ARG A 49 18.24 1.23 -18.78
C ARG A 49 17.07 1.07 -19.74
N PRO A 50 17.31 0.53 -20.95
CA PRO A 50 16.25 0.33 -21.96
C PRO A 50 15.10 -0.57 -21.51
N ASP A 51 15.32 -1.42 -20.50
CA ASP A 51 14.37 -2.38 -19.96
C ASP A 51 13.77 -1.97 -18.60
N ALA A 52 14.16 -0.82 -18.04
CA ALA A 52 13.78 -0.41 -16.69
C ALA A 52 12.26 -0.32 -16.47
N PHE A 53 11.50 0.07 -17.50
CA PHE A 53 10.04 0.22 -17.45
C PHE A 53 9.30 -0.87 -18.23
N LYS A 54 9.97 -1.92 -18.69
CA LYS A 54 9.33 -2.93 -19.55
C LYS A 54 8.23 -3.68 -18.78
N LEU A 55 7.08 -3.91 -19.40
CA LEU A 55 5.91 -4.62 -18.82
C LEU A 55 5.18 -3.88 -17.69
N LEU A 56 5.57 -2.63 -17.38
CA LEU A 56 4.93 -1.84 -16.33
C LEU A 56 3.43 -1.60 -16.59
N ASN A 57 3.02 -1.48 -17.86
CA ASN A 57 1.61 -1.30 -18.23
C ASN A 57 0.75 -2.50 -17.78
N GLY A 58 1.30 -3.71 -17.84
CA GLY A 58 0.59 -4.94 -17.45
C GLY A 58 0.33 -5.05 -15.95
N ILE A 59 1.18 -4.45 -15.12
CA ILE A 59 1.11 -4.55 -13.65
C ILE A 59 0.56 -3.28 -12.98
N ALA A 60 0.48 -2.16 -13.70
CA ALA A 60 0.03 -0.87 -13.16
C ALA A 60 -1.39 -0.92 -12.56
N ILE A 61 -2.34 -1.56 -13.25
CA ILE A 61 -3.72 -1.69 -12.76
C ILE A 61 -3.79 -2.59 -11.52
N PRO A 62 -3.24 -3.83 -11.53
CA PRO A 62 -3.16 -4.65 -10.33
C PRO A 62 -2.54 -3.92 -9.14
N PHE A 63 -1.43 -3.21 -9.36
CA PHE A 63 -0.77 -2.44 -8.31
C PHE A 63 -1.66 -1.33 -7.75
N TRP A 64 -2.30 -0.55 -8.62
CA TRP A 64 -3.23 0.50 -8.19
C TRP A 64 -4.40 -0.06 -7.39
N VAL A 65 -4.95 -1.21 -7.78
CA VAL A 65 -6.03 -1.89 -7.03
C VAL A 65 -5.53 -2.34 -5.66
N SER A 66 -4.39 -3.02 -5.59
CA SER A 66 -3.79 -3.48 -4.33
C SER A 66 -3.49 -2.31 -3.39
N HIS A 67 -2.94 -1.22 -3.91
CA HIS A 67 -2.65 -0.01 -3.14
C HIS A 67 -3.92 0.72 -2.68
N SER A 68 -4.98 0.71 -3.51
CA SER A 68 -6.29 1.27 -3.15
C SER A 68 -6.94 0.50 -2.01
N LEU A 69 -6.89 -0.83 -2.04
CA LEU A 69 -7.38 -1.68 -0.95
C LEU A 69 -6.61 -1.41 0.35
N LEU A 70 -5.28 -1.38 0.27
CA LEU A 70 -4.40 -1.07 1.40
C LEU A 70 -4.75 0.30 2.00
N THR A 71 -4.84 1.33 1.16
CA THR A 71 -5.13 2.71 1.57
C THR A 71 -6.52 2.83 2.18
N GLY A 72 -7.54 2.20 1.57
CA GLY A 72 -8.91 2.19 2.09
C GLY A 72 -9.01 1.52 3.45
N LEU A 73 -8.35 0.37 3.64
CA LEU A 73 -8.29 -0.32 4.93
C LEU A 73 -7.53 0.51 5.98
N ALA A 74 -6.45 1.18 5.60
CA ALA A 74 -5.71 2.06 6.50
C ALA A 74 -6.58 3.24 6.97
N ILE A 75 -7.32 3.87 6.05
CA ILE A 75 -8.27 4.95 6.38
C ILE A 75 -9.36 4.42 7.32
N LEU A 76 -9.94 3.25 7.00
CA LEU A 76 -11.00 2.66 7.81
C LEU A 76 -10.51 2.30 9.23
N ALA A 77 -9.33 1.68 9.34
CA ALA A 77 -8.71 1.34 10.60
C ALA A 77 -8.36 2.59 11.42
N ALA A 78 -7.84 3.65 10.77
CA ALA A 78 -7.58 4.93 11.41
C ALA A 78 -8.88 5.61 11.89
N TRP A 79 -9.94 5.57 11.07
CA TRP A 79 -11.25 6.13 11.43
C TRP A 79 -11.88 5.41 12.63
N TRP A 80 -11.77 4.07 12.67
CA TRP A 80 -12.21 3.27 13.80
C TRP A 80 -11.21 3.24 14.97
N ARG A 81 -10.09 3.95 14.88
CA ARG A 81 -9.03 4.01 15.89
C ARG A 81 -8.49 2.63 16.29
N ARG A 82 -8.42 1.71 15.32
CA ARG A 82 -7.94 0.33 15.47
C ARG A 82 -6.46 0.25 15.09
N THR A 83 -5.58 0.65 16.01
CA THR A 83 -4.12 0.60 15.83
C THR A 83 -3.58 -0.83 15.70
N ASP A 84 -4.31 -1.81 16.23
CA ASP A 84 -4.09 -3.24 16.02
C ASP A 84 -4.20 -3.59 14.53
N LEU A 85 -5.27 -3.15 13.86
CA LEU A 85 -5.47 -3.38 12.43
C LEU A 85 -4.41 -2.68 11.59
N LEU A 86 -4.04 -1.43 11.94
CA LEU A 86 -2.97 -0.71 11.25
C LEU A 86 -1.63 -1.43 11.34
N SER A 87 -1.29 -1.96 12.53
CA SER A 87 -0.05 -2.71 12.73
C SER A 87 0.00 -3.95 11.84
N VAL A 88 -1.07 -4.73 11.79
CA VAL A 88 -1.17 -5.93 10.95
C VAL A 88 -1.10 -5.57 9.46
N LEU A 89 -1.77 -4.48 9.06
CA LEU A 89 -1.81 -3.99 7.69
C LEU A 89 -0.44 -3.59 7.15
N MET A 90 0.40 -2.98 7.99
CA MET A 90 1.72 -2.48 7.59
C MET A 90 2.78 -3.58 7.44
N ILE A 91 2.53 -4.80 7.92
CA ILE A 91 3.47 -5.93 7.78
C ILE A 91 3.72 -6.24 6.29
N GLY A 92 2.66 -6.36 5.49
CA GLY A 92 2.79 -6.63 4.05
C GLY A 92 3.65 -5.59 3.32
N PRO A 93 3.31 -4.29 3.40
CA PRO A 93 4.12 -3.22 2.84
C PRO A 93 5.58 -3.21 3.28
N MET A 94 5.85 -3.40 4.57
CA MET A 94 7.22 -3.44 5.07
C MET A 94 8.01 -4.61 4.49
N MET A 95 7.40 -5.79 4.40
CA MET A 95 8.04 -6.96 3.80
C MET A 95 8.29 -6.79 2.30
N GLY A 96 7.35 -6.21 1.57
CA GLY A 96 7.53 -5.92 0.14
C GLY A 96 8.68 -4.94 -0.11
N ILE A 97 8.70 -3.82 0.63
CA ILE A 97 9.78 -2.83 0.53
C ILE A 97 11.12 -3.43 0.92
N LEU A 98 11.18 -4.20 2.02
CA LEU A 98 12.41 -4.86 2.45
C LEU A 98 12.90 -5.88 1.41
N GLY A 99 11.99 -6.64 0.80
CA GLY A 99 12.31 -7.56 -0.28
C GLY A 99 12.96 -6.85 -1.47
N CYS A 100 12.37 -5.75 -1.92
CA CYS A 100 12.95 -4.92 -2.98
C CYS A 100 14.30 -4.31 -2.58
N LEU A 101 14.45 -3.85 -1.33
CA LEU A 101 15.71 -3.30 -0.81
C LEU A 101 16.86 -4.30 -0.87
N ILE A 102 16.58 -5.58 -0.63
CA ILE A 102 17.58 -6.65 -0.60
C ILE A 102 17.85 -7.20 -2.01
N ALA A 103 16.81 -7.32 -2.85
CA ALA A 103 16.91 -8.00 -4.13
C ALA A 103 17.46 -7.11 -5.26
N GLU A 104 17.19 -5.81 -5.23
CA GLU A 104 17.46 -4.93 -6.37
C GLU A 104 18.74 -4.10 -6.20
N ASN A 105 19.48 -3.94 -7.31
CA ASN A 105 20.54 -2.95 -7.41
C ASN A 105 19.92 -1.58 -7.65
N TRP A 106 19.82 -0.77 -6.58
CA TRP A 106 19.18 0.56 -6.57
C TRP A 106 19.69 1.59 -7.59
N SER A 107 20.80 1.30 -8.27
CA SER A 107 21.29 2.15 -9.35
C SER A 107 20.40 2.12 -10.59
N ASP A 108 19.71 1.01 -10.87
CA ASP A 108 18.80 0.84 -12.01
C ASP A 108 17.93 -0.42 -11.79
N PRO A 109 16.93 -0.37 -10.89
CA PRO A 109 16.07 -1.53 -10.61
C PRO A 109 15.10 -1.80 -11.75
N ASN A 110 14.70 -3.06 -11.90
CA ASN A 110 13.58 -3.41 -12.77
C ASN A 110 12.27 -2.98 -12.07
N TRP A 111 11.67 -1.88 -12.53
CA TRP A 111 10.48 -1.32 -11.88
C TRP A 111 9.27 -2.25 -11.95
N TYR A 112 9.20 -3.14 -12.94
CA TYR A 112 8.17 -4.18 -12.99
C TYR A 112 8.26 -5.11 -11.78
N ASP A 113 9.46 -5.61 -11.45
CA ASP A 113 9.65 -6.55 -10.34
C ASP A 113 9.34 -5.88 -9.00
N VAL A 114 9.79 -4.63 -8.83
CA VAL A 114 9.49 -3.82 -7.63
C VAL A 114 7.99 -3.65 -7.43
N VAL A 115 7.28 -3.21 -8.48
CA VAL A 115 5.84 -2.96 -8.45
C VAL A 115 5.06 -4.27 -8.26
N ALA A 116 5.50 -5.36 -8.88
CA ALA A 116 4.89 -6.68 -8.75
C ALA A 116 4.99 -7.23 -7.33
N VAL A 117 6.20 -7.23 -6.75
CA VAL A 117 6.44 -7.70 -5.37
C VAL A 117 5.63 -6.85 -4.38
N CYS A 118 5.66 -5.52 -4.53
CA CYS A 118 4.87 -4.63 -3.68
C CYS A 118 3.36 -4.91 -3.80
N SER A 119 2.84 -5.08 -5.02
CA SER A 119 1.44 -5.39 -5.26
C SER A 119 1.00 -6.67 -4.54
N ILE A 120 1.79 -7.75 -4.66
CA ILE A 120 1.50 -9.03 -4.00
C ILE A 120 1.48 -8.86 -2.49
N CYS A 121 2.53 -8.25 -1.91
CA CYS A 121 2.63 -8.06 -0.47
C CYS A 121 1.52 -7.16 0.09
N TRP A 122 1.14 -6.10 -0.63
CA TRP A 122 0.04 -5.21 -0.24
C TRP A 122 -1.32 -5.89 -0.33
N PHE A 123 -1.54 -6.68 -1.39
CA PHE A 123 -2.78 -7.44 -1.55
C PHE A 123 -2.95 -8.47 -0.43
N VAL A 124 -1.92 -9.27 -0.16
CA VAL A 124 -1.92 -10.27 0.92
C VAL A 124 -2.10 -9.59 2.28
N GLY A 125 -1.37 -8.50 2.56
CA GLY A 125 -1.51 -7.75 3.80
C GLY A 125 -2.91 -7.18 4.01
N SER A 126 -3.53 -6.66 2.95
CA SER A 126 -4.91 -6.16 2.96
C SER A 126 -5.90 -7.29 3.29
N PHE A 127 -5.74 -8.46 2.66
CA PHE A 127 -6.60 -9.61 2.88
C PHE A 127 -6.48 -10.14 4.32
N VAL A 128 -5.25 -10.34 4.81
CA VAL A 128 -4.97 -10.79 6.18
C VAL A 128 -5.57 -9.83 7.20
N THR A 129 -5.41 -8.53 7.00
CA THR A 129 -5.98 -7.50 7.90
C THR A 129 -7.50 -7.52 7.90
N GLY A 130 -8.12 -7.65 6.71
CA GLY A 130 -9.57 -7.77 6.57
C GLY A 130 -10.10 -8.97 7.35
N PHE A 131 -9.48 -10.14 7.19
CA PHE A 131 -9.84 -11.36 7.93
C PHE A 131 -9.64 -11.22 9.43
N TYR A 132 -8.50 -10.69 9.86
CA TYR A 132 -8.22 -10.44 11.28
C TYR A 132 -9.30 -9.53 11.90
N GLY A 133 -9.67 -8.44 11.21
CA GLY A 133 -10.74 -7.54 11.65
C GLY A 133 -12.11 -8.21 11.77
N LEU A 134 -12.47 -9.07 10.81
CA LEU A 134 -13.73 -9.83 10.84
C LEU A 134 -13.78 -10.81 12.01
N VAL A 135 -12.69 -11.54 12.26
CA VAL A 135 -12.61 -12.49 13.38
C VAL A 135 -12.69 -11.77 14.72
N ASN A 136 -11.98 -10.65 14.88
CA ASN A 136 -11.98 -9.90 16.13
C ASN A 136 -13.34 -9.26 16.44
N ARG A 137 -14.10 -8.85 15.41
CA ARG A 137 -15.48 -8.35 15.60
C ARG A 137 -16.44 -9.42 16.08
N ARG A 138 -16.34 -10.65 15.56
CA ARG A 138 -17.21 -11.76 16.00
C ARG A 138 -17.01 -12.08 17.48
N LYS A 139 -15.75 -12.23 17.92
CA LYS A 139 -15.44 -12.50 19.34
C LYS A 139 -16.03 -11.46 20.28
N SER A 140 -15.93 -10.18 19.91
CA SER A 140 -16.48 -9.09 20.72
C SER A 140 -18.00 -9.12 20.88
N LEU A 141 -18.75 -9.73 19.95
CA LEU A 141 -20.21 -9.86 20.04
C LEU A 141 -20.63 -11.09 20.86
N ASP A 142 -19.80 -12.13 20.87
CA ASP A 142 -20.06 -13.37 21.62
C ASP A 142 -19.75 -13.20 23.13
N ASP A 143 -18.85 -12.28 23.48
CA ASP A 143 -18.41 -12.00 24.86
C ASP A 143 -19.32 -11.00 25.62
N GLU A 144 -20.36 -10.44 24.99
CA GLU A 144 -21.28 -9.50 25.65
C GLU A 144 -22.34 -10.27 26.47
N PRO A 145 -22.34 -10.18 27.82
CA PRO A 145 -23.28 -10.94 28.64
C PRO A 145 -24.71 -10.41 28.46
N ARG A 146 -25.64 -11.33 28.16
CA ARG A 146 -27.08 -11.07 28.05
C ARG A 146 -27.71 -10.73 29.40
#